data_AF-A0A433JX93-F1
#
_entry.id   AF-A0A433JX93-F1
#
_cell.length_a   1.000
_cell.length_b   1.000
_cell.length_c   1.000
_cell.angle_alpha   90.00
_cell.angle_beta   90.00
_cell.angle_gamma   90.00
#
_symmetry.space_group_name_H-M   'P 1'
#
loop_
_entity.id
_entity.type
_entity.pdbx_description
1 polymer ?
#
loop_
_entity_poly.entity_id
_entity_poly.type
_entity_poly.pdbx_seq_one_letter_code
_entity_poly.pdbx_strand_id
1 'polypeptide(L)'
;MKRIVYGNETFVVDDRSGAALMQQALAIAESRDPELVRIDVVQADGSTREASLIIGPWTPVSAVDAPDLERSDSRPMARIRSIDPDAVYDDAHTYFDLGFDS
;
A
#
# COMPACT_ATOMS: atom_id res chain seq x y z
N MET A 1 1.82 12.73 -2.07
CA MET A 1 1.80 11.70 -3.13
C MET A 1 1.84 10.33 -2.49
N LYS A 2 1.18 9.34 -3.09
CA LYS A 2 1.21 7.95 -2.64
C LYS A 2 1.94 7.06 -3.63
N ARG A 3 2.70 6.11 -3.10
CA ARG A 3 3.25 5.01 -3.86
C ARG A 3 2.37 3.79 -3.66
N ILE A 4 1.77 3.31 -4.74
CA ILE A 4 0.93 2.12 -4.77
C ILE A 4 1.79 0.91 -5.10
N VAL A 5 1.70 -0.14 -4.29
CA VAL A 5 2.28 -1.45 -4.56
C VAL A 5 1.14 -2.41 -4.92
N TYR A 6 1.20 -2.97 -6.13
CA TYR A 6 0.21 -3.91 -6.66
C TYR A 6 0.95 -5.06 -7.36
N GLY A 7 0.87 -6.26 -6.79
CA GLY A 7 1.67 -7.39 -7.25
C GLY A 7 3.17 -7.09 -7.22
N ASN A 8 3.82 -7.14 -8.39
CA ASN A 8 5.23 -6.78 -8.55
C ASN A 8 5.44 -5.37 -9.11
N GLU A 9 4.36 -4.63 -9.35
CA GLU A 9 4.41 -3.30 -9.94
C GLU A 9 4.27 -2.22 -8.88
N THR A 10 4.88 -1.08 -9.14
CA THR A 10 4.84 0.07 -8.25
C THR A 10 4.59 1.34 -9.04
N PHE A 11 3.63 2.14 -8.59
CA PHE A 11 3.21 3.36 -9.27
C PHE A 11 3.14 4.52 -8.28
N VAL A 12 3.33 5.75 -8.75
CA VAL A 12 3.11 6.96 -7.95
C VAL A 12 1.79 7.58 -8.37
N VAL A 13 0.96 7.97 -7.42
CA VAL A 13 -0.34 8.60 -7.64
C VAL A 13 -0.46 9.81 -6.72
N ASP A 14 -1.35 10.74 -7.04
CA ASP A 14 -1.70 11.80 -6.09
C ASP A 14 -2.42 11.23 -4.86
N ASP A 15 -2.49 12.02 -3.78
CA ASP A 15 -3.05 11.53 -2.51
C ASP A 15 -4.54 11.21 -2.58
N ARG A 16 -5.29 11.92 -3.43
CA ARG A 16 -6.73 11.70 -3.61
C ARG A 16 -6.96 10.39 -4.38
N SER A 17 -6.22 10.17 -5.45
CA SER A 17 -6.25 8.96 -6.26
C SER A 17 -5.83 7.74 -5.44
N GLY A 18 -4.80 7.89 -4.60
CA GLY A 18 -4.40 6.84 -3.65
C GLY A 18 -5.49 6.50 -2.64
N ALA A 19 -6.14 7.50 -2.04
CA ALA A 19 -7.25 7.27 -1.12
C ALA A 19 -8.46 6.61 -1.80
N ALA A 20 -8.81 7.04 -3.01
CA ALA A 20 -9.90 6.47 -3.80
C ALA A 20 -9.64 4.99 -4.15
N LEU A 21 -8.41 4.65 -4.53
CA LEU A 21 -8.02 3.26 -4.80
C LEU A 21 -8.21 2.36 -3.58
N MET A 22 -7.78 2.83 -2.40
CA MET A 22 -7.91 2.06 -1.16
C MET A 22 -9.38 1.84 -0.77
N GLN A 23 -10.23 2.85 -0.96
CA GLN A 23 -11.68 2.71 -0.74
C GLN A 23 -12.30 1.70 -1.70
N GLN A 24 -11.92 1.74 -2.98
CA GLN A 24 -12.42 0.77 -3.98
C GLN A 24 -11.94 -0.65 -3.66
N ALA A 25 -10.67 -0.82 -3.29
CA ALA A 25 -10.12 -2.12 -2.92
C ALA A 25 -10.84 -2.72 -1.70
N LEU A 26 -11.20 -1.89 -0.71
CA LEU A 26 -12.01 -2.32 0.44
C LEU A 26 -13.42 -2.76 0.00
N ALA A 27 -14.10 -1.96 -0.84
CA ALA A 27 -15.42 -2.30 -1.35
C ALA A 27 -15.42 -3.64 -2.13
N ILE A 28 -14.38 -3.90 -2.93
CA ILE A 28 -14.19 -5.16 -3.66
C ILE A 28 -13.94 -6.34 -2.71
N ALA A 29 -13.17 -6.12 -1.64
CA ALA A 29 -12.94 -7.14 -0.62
C ALA A 29 -14.25 -7.53 0.10
N GLU A 30 -15.10 -6.54 0.39
CA GLU A 30 -16.40 -6.74 1.01
C GLU A 30 -17.42 -7.41 0.08
N SER A 31 -17.52 -6.95 -1.17
CA SER A 31 -18.47 -7.50 -2.16
C SER A 31 -18.10 -8.90 -2.65
N ARG A 32 -16.79 -9.23 -2.59
CA ARG A 32 -16.19 -10.44 -3.15
C ARG A 32 -16.28 -10.56 -4.67
N ASP A 33 -16.60 -9.48 -5.37
CA ASP A 33 -16.65 -9.43 -6.83
C ASP A 33 -15.41 -8.71 -7.39
N PRO A 34 -14.58 -9.37 -8.23
CA PRO A 34 -13.43 -8.73 -8.85
C PRO A 34 -13.84 -7.61 -9.81
N GLU A 35 -13.08 -6.51 -9.82
CA GLU A 35 -13.34 -5.37 -10.69
C GLU A 35 -12.08 -4.84 -11.38
N LEU A 36 -12.28 -4.22 -12.56
CA LEU A 36 -11.24 -3.46 -13.25
C LEU A 36 -11.26 -2.00 -12.76
N VAL A 37 -10.21 -1.59 -12.07
CA VAL A 37 -10.05 -0.24 -11.52
C VAL A 37 -9.07 0.55 -12.37
N ARG A 38 -9.43 1.80 -12.69
CA ARG A 38 -8.58 2.74 -13.42
C ARG A 38 -8.07 3.82 -12.48
N ILE A 39 -6.80 4.19 -12.62
CA ILE A 39 -6.17 5.20 -11.79
C ILE A 39 -5.16 6.03 -12.58
N ASP A 40 -5.09 7.32 -12.27
CA ASP A 40 -4.07 8.22 -12.82
C ASP A 40 -2.74 8.06 -12.09
N VAL A 41 -1.71 7.71 -12.84
CA VAL A 41 -0.33 7.52 -12.39
C VAL A 41 0.52 8.71 -12.80
N VAL A 42 1.24 9.27 -11.84
CA VAL A 42 2.20 10.35 -12.04
C VAL A 42 3.51 9.77 -12.57
N GLN A 43 3.95 10.27 -13.71
CA GLN A 43 5.23 9.93 -14.35
C GLN A 43 6.36 10.78 -13.78
N ALA A 44 7.61 10.39 -14.04
CA ALA A 44 8.79 11.09 -13.55
C ALA A 44 8.96 12.52 -14.12
N ASP A 45 8.35 12.80 -15.27
CA ASP A 45 8.33 14.13 -15.90
C ASP A 45 7.18 15.03 -15.37
N GLY A 46 6.41 14.54 -14.39
CA GLY A 46 5.25 15.22 -13.81
C GLY A 46 3.97 15.08 -14.64
N SER A 47 4.00 14.40 -15.78
CA SER A 47 2.79 14.08 -16.54
C SER A 47 1.97 12.97 -15.87
N THR A 48 0.70 12.83 -16.26
CA THR A 48 -0.17 11.75 -15.77
C THR A 48 -0.49 10.77 -16.89
N ARG A 49 -0.62 9.49 -16.52
CA ARG A 49 -1.04 8.40 -17.40
C ARG A 49 -2.02 7.49 -16.69
N GLU A 50 -3.09 7.08 -17.37
CA GLU A 50 -4.03 6.10 -16.81
C GLU A 50 -3.41 4.68 -16.77
N ALA A 51 -3.53 4.02 -15.63
CA ALA A 51 -3.25 2.60 -15.43
C ALA A 51 -4.55 1.84 -15.14
N SER A 52 -4.61 0.58 -15.57
CA SER A 52 -5.75 -0.33 -15.36
C SER A 52 -5.30 -1.53 -14.52
N LEU A 53 -6.01 -1.80 -13.42
CA LEU A 53 -5.68 -2.80 -12.40
C LEU A 53 -6.86 -3.75 -12.23
N ILE A 54 -6.62 -5.06 -12.15
CA ILE A 54 -7.67 -6.05 -11.85
C ILE A 54 -7.60 -6.35 -10.36
N ILE A 55 -8.51 -5.77 -9.58
CA ILE A 55 -8.53 -5.97 -8.13
C ILE A 55 -9.57 -7.05 -7.84
N GLY A 56 -9.09 -8.19 -7.35
CA GLY A 56 -9.94 -9.22 -6.75
C GLY A 56 -10.01 -9.09 -5.22
N PRO A 57 -10.91 -9.83 -4.56
CA PRO A 57 -11.19 -9.69 -3.12
C PRO A 57 -10.00 -9.97 -2.21
N TRP A 58 -9.04 -10.76 -2.70
CA TRP A 58 -7.83 -11.16 -1.98
C TRP A 58 -6.57 -10.50 -2.53
N THR A 59 -6.73 -9.51 -3.41
CA THR A 59 -5.60 -8.84 -4.04
C THR A 59 -4.97 -7.90 -3.04
N PRO A 60 -3.70 -8.12 -2.65
CA PRO A 60 -3.02 -7.21 -1.76
C PRO A 60 -2.77 -5.89 -2.48
N VAL A 61 -3.27 -4.81 -1.92
CA VAL A 61 -3.02 -3.44 -2.37
C VAL A 61 -2.49 -2.65 -1.19
N SER A 62 -1.37 -1.96 -1.39
CA SER A 62 -0.77 -1.10 -0.37
C SER A 62 -0.53 0.29 -0.93
N ALA A 63 -0.87 1.30 -0.14
CA ALA A 63 -0.55 2.70 -0.39
C ALA A 63 0.38 3.20 0.72
N VAL A 64 1.59 3.60 0.35
CA VAL A 64 2.57 4.19 1.26
C VAL A 64 2.90 5.61 0.84
N ASP A 65 3.38 6.44 1.76
CA ASP A 65 3.85 7.78 1.39
C ASP A 65 5.02 7.67 0.42
N ALA A 66 4.89 8.37 -0.71
CA ALA A 66 6.01 8.55 -1.63
C ALA A 66 6.86 9.71 -1.09
N PRO A 67 8.18 9.55 -0.87
CA PRO A 67 9.04 10.71 -0.67
C PRO A 67 8.89 11.63 -1.90
N ASP A 68 8.98 12.94 -1.68
CA ASP A 68 9.06 13.92 -2.78
C ASP A 68 10.09 13.43 -3.79
N LEU A 69 9.80 13.57 -5.09
CA LEU A 69 10.50 12.95 -6.23
C LEU A 69 11.98 13.43 -6.35
N GLU A 70 12.81 13.17 -5.36
CA GLU A 70 14.24 13.01 -5.52
C GLU A 70 14.49 11.53 -5.85
N ARG A 71 14.92 11.32 -7.09
CA ARG A 71 15.44 10.09 -7.70
C ARG A 71 15.70 8.98 -6.68
N SER A 72 14.73 8.08 -6.53
CA SER A 72 14.90 6.90 -5.67
C SER A 72 15.90 5.97 -6.36
N ASP A 73 17.13 5.94 -5.83
CA ASP A 73 18.03 4.82 -6.04
C ASP A 73 17.24 3.55 -5.74
N SER A 74 17.16 2.68 -6.73
CA SER A 74 16.50 1.39 -6.63
C SER A 74 17.25 0.55 -5.60
N ARG A 75 16.89 0.71 -4.33
CA ARG A 75 17.30 -0.23 -3.29
C ARG A 75 16.61 -1.55 -3.63
N PRO A 76 17.37 -2.64 -3.87
CA PRO A 76 16.75 -3.93 -4.16
C PRO A 76 15.79 -4.28 -3.03
N MET A 77 14.58 -4.73 -3.41
CA MET A 77 13.59 -5.24 -2.45
C MET A 77 14.27 -6.19 -1.47
N ALA A 78 14.26 -5.84 -0.19
CA ALA A 78 14.58 -6.79 0.85
C ALA A 78 13.49 -7.86 0.83
N ARG A 79 13.81 -9.03 0.27
CA ARG A 79 12.94 -10.20 0.30
C ARG A 79 12.91 -10.70 1.75
N ILE A 80 11.92 -10.27 2.52
CA ILE A 80 11.71 -10.78 3.88
C ILE A 80 11.26 -12.25 3.73
N ARG A 81 12.17 -13.19 4.02
CA ARG A 81 11.95 -14.64 3.84
C ARG A 81 11.31 -15.33 5.05
N SER A 82 11.05 -14.60 6.13
CA SER A 82 10.22 -15.05 7.23
C SER A 82 9.74 -13.81 7.98
N ILE A 83 8.42 -13.69 8.14
CA ILE A 83 7.90 -12.89 9.25
C ILE A 83 8.09 -13.80 10.46
N ASP A 84 9.15 -13.53 11.24
CA ASP A 84 9.27 -14.12 12.55
C ASP A 84 8.15 -13.49 13.41
N PRO A 85 7.18 -14.27 13.92
CA PRO A 85 6.11 -13.71 14.74
C PRO A 85 6.64 -13.00 15.99
N ASP A 86 7.87 -13.30 16.44
CA ASP A 86 8.52 -12.63 17.56
C ASP A 86 9.16 -11.29 17.18
N ALA A 87 9.36 -11.00 15.88
CA ALA A 87 9.95 -9.74 15.40
C ALA A 87 8.89 -8.66 15.06
N VAL A 88 7.60 -9.01 15.09
CA VAL A 88 6.49 -8.05 14.88
C VAL A 88 6.09 -7.37 16.20
N TYR A 89 6.67 -7.78 17.32
CA TYR A 89 6.43 -7.19 18.64
C TYR A 89 7.76 -6.85 19.34
N ASP A 90 8.42 -5.78 18.89
CA ASP A 90 9.28 -4.99 19.79
C ASP A 90 8.52 -3.73 20.20
N ASP A 91 7.63 -3.92 21.17
CA ASP A 91 7.00 -2.85 21.94
C ASP A 91 7.67 -2.75 23.31
N ALA A 92 9.00 -2.58 23.34
CA ALA A 92 9.67 -2.27 24.60
C ALA A 92 9.40 -0.84 25.10
N HIS A 93 8.74 0.04 24.33
CA HIS A 93 8.47 1.42 24.77
C HIS A 93 7.22 2.08 24.16
N THR A 94 6.01 1.56 24.33
CA THR A 94 4.79 2.39 24.49
C THR A 94 3.75 1.69 25.37
N TYR A 95 3.74 2.05 26.65
CA TYR A 95 2.87 1.57 27.73
C TYR A 95 1.40 1.29 27.31
N PHE A 96 0.94 0.05 27.52
CA PHE A 96 -0.47 -0.26 27.76
C PHE A 96 -0.63 -0.83 29.17
N ASP A 97 -1.33 -0.07 30.02
CA ASP A 97 -1.77 -0.47 31.35
C ASP A 97 -3.07 -1.26 31.23
N LEU A 98 -3.04 -2.54 31.65
CA LEU A 98 -4.23 -3.38 31.84
C LEU A 98 -4.14 -4.01 33.22
N GLY A 99 -4.40 -3.21 34.26
CA GLY A 99 -4.72 -3.72 35.58
C GLY A 99 -6.11 -4.38 35.58
N PHE A 100 -6.17 -5.67 35.92
CA PHE A 100 -7.07 -6.39 36.85
C PHE A 100 -6.76 -7.89 36.61
N ASP A 101 -6.40 -8.69 37.62
CA ASP A 101 -7.35 -9.20 38.61
C ASP A 101 -6.63 -9.81 39.83
N SER A 102 -7.16 -9.54 41.03
CA SER A 102 -7.76 -10.53 41.96
C SER A 102 -8.14 -9.88 43.29
#